data_AF-A0A933MTW1-F1
#
_entry.id   AF-A0A933MTW1-F1
#
_cell.length_a   1.000
_cell.length_b   1.000
_cell.length_c   1.000
_cell.angle_alpha   90.00
_cell.angle_beta   90.00
_cell.angle_gamma   90.00
#
_symmetry.space_group_name_H-M   'P 1'
#
loop_
_entity.id
_entity.type
_entity.pdbx_description
1 polymer ?
#
loop_
_entity_poly.entity_id
_entity_poly.type
_entity_poly.pdbx_seq_one_letter_code
_entity_poly.pdbx_strand_id
1 'polypeptide(L)' 'MRQKQFEDLEATELYCPICRAAMPVRKRLLLVLPEGDRYDYFCVRCGTSVGDKTVTNPDGFRILT' A
#
# COMPACT_ATOMS: atom_id res chain seq x y z
N MET A 1 7.82 19.37 22.22
CA MET A 1 6.93 18.73 21.22
C MET A 1 7.77 17.79 20.37
N ARG A 2 7.47 16.49 20.35
CA ARG A 2 8.23 15.50 19.56
C ARG A 2 7.68 15.57 18.13
N GLN A 3 8.44 16.14 17.20
CA GLN A 3 8.04 16.14 15.79
C GLN A 3 8.04 14.69 15.29
N LYS A 4 6.93 14.25 14.68
CA LYS A 4 6.91 12.96 13.97
C LYS A 4 7.93 13.08 12.84
N GLN A 5 8.94 12.22 12.86
CA GLN A 5 10.07 12.32 11.95
C GLN A 5 9.67 11.94 10.51
N PHE A 6 8.61 11.14 10.34
CA PHE A 6 7.97 10.78 9.08
C PHE A 6 6.47 10.53 9.32
N GLU A 7 5.62 10.88 8.34
CA GLU A 7 4.16 10.65 8.40
C GLU A 7 3.80 9.21 8.04
N ASP A 8 4.30 8.73 6.91
CA ASP A 8 4.03 7.40 6.36
C ASP A 8 5.27 6.80 5.69
N LEU A 9 5.41 5.47 5.78
CA LEU A 9 6.44 4.71 5.08
C LEU A 9 5.84 3.99 3.87
N GLU A 10 6.55 4.02 2.75
CA GLU A 10 6.16 3.40 1.48
C GLU A 10 7.24 2.41 1.03
N ALA A 11 6.82 1.25 0.53
CA ALA A 11 7.75 0.30 -0.05
C ALA A 11 8.19 0.80 -1.42
N THR A 12 9.50 0.98 -1.62
CA THR A 12 10.08 1.33 -2.93
C THR A 12 10.40 0.10 -3.75
N GLU A 13 10.84 -0.98 -3.11
CA GLU A 13 11.18 -2.26 -3.72
C GLU A 13 10.69 -3.44 -2.87
N LEU A 14 10.26 -4.51 -3.54
CA LEU A 14 9.89 -5.78 -2.93
C LEU A 14 10.39 -6.95 -3.79
N TYR A 15 10.58 -8.12 -3.18
CA TYR A 15 10.92 -9.32 -3.94
C TYR A 15 9.74 -9.76 -4.81
N CYS A 16 9.99 -9.90 -6.12
CA CYS A 16 9.00 -10.40 -7.06
C CYS A 16 9.24 -11.89 -7.38
N PRO A 17 8.28 -12.79 -7.16
CA PRO A 17 8.45 -14.23 -7.42
C PRO A 17 8.55 -14.54 -8.93
N ILE A 18 7.96 -13.72 -9.79
CA ILE A 18 8.01 -13.90 -11.26
C ILE A 18 9.33 -13.38 -11.84
N CYS A 19 9.79 -12.20 -11.42
CA CYS A 19 11.07 -11.65 -11.89
C CYS A 19 12.28 -12.24 -11.13
N ARG A 20 12.05 -12.88 -9.99
CA ARG A 20 13.05 -13.52 -9.11
C ARG A 20 14.14 -12.57 -8.60
N ALA A 21 13.77 -11.33 -8.32
CA ALA A 21 14.67 -10.31 -7.78
C ALA A 21 13.89 -9.24 -6.99
N ALA A 22 14.60 -8.42 -6.23
CA ALA A 22 14.07 -7.16 -5.71
C ALA A 22 13.69 -6.27 -6.90
N MET A 23 12.44 -5.85 -6.95
CA MET A 23 11.89 -5.07 -8.05
C MET A 23 11.23 -3.81 -7.52
N PRO A 24 11.31 -2.69 -8.26
CA PRO A 24 10.56 -1.51 -7.93
C PRO A 24 9.06 -1.80 -7.98
N VAL A 25 8.33 -1.24 -7.01
CA VAL A 25 6.88 -1.43 -6.88
C VAL A 25 6.13 -0.12 -7.03
N ARG A 26 4.86 -0.23 -7.43
CA ARG A 26 3.88 0.84 -7.35
C ARG A 26 2.71 0.37 -6.49
N LYS A 27 2.06 1.28 -5.78
CA LYS A 27 0.82 0.99 -5.07
C LYS A 27 -0.40 1.38 -5.90
N ARG A 28 -1.48 0.63 -5.74
CA ARG A 28 -2.83 1.00 -6.19
C ARG A 28 -3.83 0.72 -5.08
N LEU A 29 -4.88 1.54 -5.00
CA LEU A 29 -5.98 1.28 -4.09
C LEU A 29 -6.69 -0.02 -4.51
N LEU A 30 -6.79 -0.96 -3.58
CA LEU A 30 -7.47 -2.23 -3.78
C LEU A 30 -8.91 -2.15 -3.25
N LEU A 31 -9.08 -1.59 -2.06
CA LEU A 31 -10.37 -1.52 -1.39
C LEU A 31 -10.43 -0.33 -0.42
N VAL A 32 -11.56 0.38 -0.43
CA VAL A 32 -11.91 1.36 0.61
C VAL A 32 -12.72 0.64 1.67
N LEU A 33 -12.28 0.71 2.92
CA LEU A 33 -12.94 0.13 4.09
C LEU A 33 -13.42 1.26 5.01
N PRO A 34 -14.41 1.00 5.89
CA PRO A 34 -14.82 1.98 6.89
C PRO A 34 -13.69 2.43 7.83
N GLU A 35 -12.74 1.53 8.11
CA GLU A 35 -11.62 1.77 9.02
C GLU A 35 -10.38 2.35 8.32
N GLY A 36 -10.40 2.44 6.98
CA GLY A 36 -9.25 2.88 6.19
C GLY A 36 -9.16 2.28 4.80
N ASP A 37 -8.00 2.37 4.17
CA ASP A 37 -7.78 1.96 2.79
C ASP A 37 -6.80 0.79 2.70
N ARG A 38 -7.11 -0.21 1.88
CA ARG A 38 -6.18 -1.27 1.51
C ARG A 38 -5.61 -1.03 0.12
N TYR A 39 -4.29 -1.06 0.03
CA TYR A 39 -3.51 -0.89 -1.18
C TYR A 39 -2.78 -2.19 -1.54
N ASP A 40 -2.68 -2.46 -2.84
CA ASP A 40 -1.88 -3.54 -3.42
C ASP A 40 -0.58 -2.95 -3.98
N TYR A 41 0.56 -3.54 -3.62
CA TYR A 41 1.85 -3.28 -4.24
C TYR A 41 2.08 -4.29 -5.35
N PHE A 42 2.35 -3.78 -6.55
CA PHE A 42 2.64 -4.63 -7.69
C PHE A 42 3.98 -4.28 -8.32
N CYS A 43 4.64 -5.33 -8.85
CA CYS A 43 5.90 -5.19 -9.56
C CYS A 43 5.70 -4.32 -10.81
N VAL A 44 6.50 -3.26 -10.95
CA VAL A 44 6.40 -2.36 -12.11
C VAL A 44 6.71 -3.07 -13.43
N ARG A 45 7.54 -4.11 -13.40
CA ARG A 45 7.96 -4.85 -14.60
C ARG A 45 6.90 -5.84 -15.09
N CYS A 46 6.40 -6.71 -14.21
CA CYS A 46 5.52 -7.82 -14.62
C CYS A 46 4.06 -7.67 -14.14
N GLY A 47 3.75 -6.67 -13.31
CA GLY A 47 2.40 -6.41 -12.80
C GLY A 47 1.94 -7.38 -11.70
N THR A 48 2.76 -8.35 -11.30
CA THR A 48 2.40 -9.31 -10.24
C THR A 48 2.27 -8.59 -8.90
N SER A 49 1.21 -8.89 -8.14
CA SER A 49 1.07 -8.45 -6.74
C SER A 49 2.19 -9.06 -5.89
N VAL A 50 2.85 -8.23 -5.11
CA VAL A 50 4.04 -8.60 -4.32
C VAL A 50 3.93 -8.19 -2.85
N GLY A 51 2.83 -7.53 -2.47
CA GLY A 51 2.53 -7.17 -1.09
C GLY A 51 1.31 -6.28 -0.99
N ASP A 52 0.87 -5.98 0.23
CA ASP A 52 -0.23 -5.06 0.48
C ASP A 52 0.08 -4.13 1.66
N LYS A 53 -0.59 -2.97 1.69
CA LYS A 53 -0.52 -1.98 2.76
C LYS A 53 -1.94 -1.60 3.17
N THR A 54 -2.21 -1.65 4.46
CA THR A 54 -3.46 -1.11 5.03
C THR A 54 -3.14 0.20 5.74
N VAL A 55 -3.86 1.26 5.38
CA VAL A 55 -3.78 2.59 6.00
C VAL A 55 -5.04 2.79 6.80
N THR A 56 -4.94 2.83 8.12
CA THR A 56 -6.09 3.14 8.98
C THR A 56 -6.41 4.62 8.90
N ASN A 57 -7.65 4.97 8.57
CA ASN A 57 -8.14 6.34 8.58
C ASN A 57 -9.29 6.46 9.60
N PRO A 58 -9.10 7.19 10.71
CA PRO A 58 -10.15 7.38 11.72
C PRO A 58 -11.41 8.06 11.17
N ASP A 59 -11.27 8.87 10.11
CA ASP A 59 -12.36 9.59 9.44
C ASP A 59 -12.84 8.84 8.18
N GLY A 60 -12.68 7.52 8.15
CA GLY A 60 -12.93 6.66 6.99
C GLY A 60 -14.34 6.75 6.40
N PHE A 61 -14.48 6.16 5.21
CA PHE A 61 -15.68 6.24 4.38
C PHE A 61 -16.93 5.69 5.09
N ARG A 62 -17.91 6.56 5.34
CA ARG A 62 -19.22 6.18 5.91
C ARG A 62 -20.25 5.96 4.80
N ILE A 63 -20.77 4.75 4.71
CA ILE A 63 -21.95 4.46 3.87
C ILE A 63 -23.16 5.13 4.54
N LEU A 64 -23.69 6.18 3.92
CA LEU A 64 -24.93 6.84 4.36
C LEU A 64 -26.11 5.98 3.90
N THR A 65 -26.57 5.09 4.77
CA THR A 65 -27.84 4.34 4.61
C THR A 65 -28.98 5.07 5.28
#